data_AF-K2DRJ0-F1
#
_entry.id   AF-K2DRJ0-F1
#
_cell.length_a   1.000
_cell.length_b   1.000
_cell.length_c   1.000
_cell.angle_alpha   90.00
_cell.angle_beta   90.00
_cell.angle_gamma   90.00
#
_symmetry.space_group_name_H-M   'P 1'
#
loop_
_entity.id
_entity.type
_entity.pdbx_description
1 polymer ?
#
loop_
_entity_poly.entity_id
_entity_poly.type
_entity_poly.pdbx_seq_one_letter_code
_entity_poly.pdbx_strand_id
1 'polypeptide(L)'
;MKHKAAPIIIITLISALGIFLRLWHIEFGLPHSFYADEPEIAELAIKYTYEIKSIVSGGDYYKLIPISYVYGAFPSYLFTIFTTGFSKISNVFGVPATKYDLYVAMRVFNALLSFLIVPVITFIFYKKTRRAKLSILLYFLLAL
;
A
#
# COMPACT_ATOMS: atom_id res chain seq x y z
N MET A 1 -14.71 29.48 17.86
CA MET A 1 -14.78 28.13 17.26
C MET A 1 -14.62 28.08 15.74
N LYS A 2 -15.21 29.00 14.96
CA LYS A 2 -15.16 28.99 13.48
C LYS A 2 -13.76 28.93 12.83
N HIS A 3 -12.73 29.54 13.45
CA HIS A 3 -11.37 29.56 12.88
C HIS A 3 -10.61 28.23 12.94
N LYS A 4 -11.01 27.26 13.78
CA LYS A 4 -10.35 25.94 13.83
C LYS A 4 -10.92 24.94 12.83
N ALA A 5 -12.13 25.18 12.30
CA ALA A 5 -12.77 24.30 11.33
C ALA A 5 -12.19 24.45 9.92
N ALA A 6 -11.85 25.68 9.51
CA ALA A 6 -11.28 25.97 8.20
C ALA A 6 -10.01 25.15 7.85
N PRO A 7 -8.97 25.07 8.72
CA PRO A 7 -7.78 24.26 8.40
C PRO A 7 -8.08 22.76 8.36
N ILE A 8 -9.04 22.27 9.17
CA ILE A 8 -9.45 20.87 9.16
C ILE A 8 -10.12 20.54 7.83
N ILE A 9 -11.08 21.36 7.40
CA ILE A 9 -11.79 21.17 6.12
C ILE A 9 -10.80 21.17 4.95
N ILE A 10 -9.84 22.11 4.94
CA ILE A 10 -8.81 22.18 3.89
C ILE A 10 -7.97 20.90 3.86
N ILE A 11 -7.48 20.45 5.01
CA ILE A 11 -6.68 19.22 5.08
C ILE A 11 -7.52 18.03 4.58
N THR A 12 -8.77 17.91 5.03
CA THR A 12 -9.67 16.82 4.58
C THR A 12 -9.89 16.83 3.08
N LEU A 13 -10.11 18.01 2.47
CA LEU A 13 -10.27 18.13 1.01
C LEU A 13 -8.99 17.74 0.26
N ILE A 14 -7.82 18.19 0.73
CA ILE A 14 -6.54 17.80 0.15
C ILE A 14 -6.31 16.30 0.31
N SER A 15 -6.65 15.71 1.47
CA SER A 15 -6.55 14.28 1.70
C SER A 15 -7.43 13.48 0.74
N ALA A 16 -8.70 13.89 0.60
CA ALA A 16 -9.65 13.22 -0.28
C ALA A 16 -9.17 13.28 -1.74
N LEU A 17 -8.70 14.45 -2.20
CA LEU A 17 -8.16 14.62 -3.54
C LEU A 17 -6.86 13.81 -3.74
N GLY A 18 -5.96 13.81 -2.77
CA GLY A 18 -4.69 13.08 -2.84
C GLY A 18 -4.85 11.55 -2.86
N ILE A 19 -5.84 11.03 -2.11
CA ILE A 19 -6.24 9.61 -2.19
C ILE A 19 -6.88 9.33 -3.54
N PHE A 20 -7.81 10.19 -3.98
CA PHE A 20 -8.47 10.04 -5.28
C PHE A 20 -7.47 9.98 -6.42
N LEU A 21 -6.50 10.90 -6.49
CA LEU A 21 -5.48 10.93 -7.54
C LEU A 21 -4.58 9.68 -7.55
N ARG A 22 -4.30 9.08 -6.39
CA ARG A 22 -3.51 7.83 -6.30
C ARG A 22 -4.30 6.60 -6.70
N LEU A 23 -5.62 6.62 -6.49
CA LEU A 23 -6.52 5.53 -6.92
C LEU A 23 -6.98 5.73 -8.38
N TRP A 24 -6.89 6.95 -8.90
CA TRP A 24 -7.15 7.27 -10.29
C TRP A 24 -6.13 6.58 -11.19
N HIS A 25 -6.59 5.83 -12.19
CA HIS A 25 -5.75 4.94 -13.01
C HIS A 25 -4.90 3.92 -12.23
N ILE A 26 -5.40 3.39 -11.12
CA ILE A 26 -4.84 2.16 -10.51
C ILE A 26 -5.17 0.89 -11.35
N GLU A 27 -6.03 1.09 -12.36
CA GLU A 27 -6.50 0.26 -13.48
C GLU A 27 -6.98 -1.16 -13.16
N PHE A 28 -8.17 -1.23 -12.55
CA PHE A 28 -8.98 -2.44 -12.36
C PHE A 28 -9.50 -3.05 -13.69
N GLY A 29 -8.62 -3.50 -14.60
CA GLY A 29 -9.00 -4.14 -15.89
C GLY A 29 -7.87 -4.42 -16.90
N LEU A 30 -6.69 -4.87 -16.45
CA LEU A 30 -5.40 -4.92 -17.19
C LEU A 30 -5.32 -5.93 -18.37
N PRO A 31 -4.44 -5.68 -19.38
CA PRO A 31 -3.84 -6.75 -20.18
C PRO A 31 -2.40 -7.11 -19.79
N HIS A 32 -1.50 -6.19 -19.41
CA HIS A 32 -0.08 -6.51 -19.13
C HIS A 32 0.44 -5.63 -17.99
N SER A 33 1.36 -6.15 -17.17
CA SER A 33 2.07 -5.37 -16.16
C SER A 33 2.82 -4.22 -16.84
N PHE A 34 2.31 -3.01 -16.71
CA PHE A 34 2.94 -1.82 -17.30
C PHE A 34 4.15 -1.33 -16.50
N TYR A 35 4.32 -1.78 -15.26
CA TYR A 35 5.42 -1.36 -14.40
C TYR A 35 6.46 -2.47 -14.28
N ALA A 36 7.71 -2.12 -14.58
CA ALA A 36 8.86 -2.98 -14.33
C ALA A 36 8.86 -3.45 -12.86
N ASP A 37 9.29 -4.68 -12.63
CA ASP A 37 9.41 -5.34 -11.31
C ASP A 37 8.09 -5.63 -10.55
N GLU A 38 6.94 -5.07 -10.97
CA GLU A 38 5.65 -5.35 -10.31
C GLU A 38 5.30 -6.85 -10.31
N PRO A 39 5.42 -7.61 -11.43
CA PRO A 39 5.16 -9.05 -11.42
C PRO A 39 6.13 -9.82 -10.53
N GLU A 40 7.41 -9.43 -10.51
CA GLU A 40 8.43 -10.12 -9.71
C GLU A 40 8.10 -10.07 -8.22
N ILE A 41 7.53 -8.95 -7.77
CA ILE A 41 7.12 -8.75 -6.37
C ILE A 41 5.74 -9.39 -6.11
N ALA A 42 4.77 -9.09 -6.97
CA ALA A 42 3.38 -9.46 -6.75
C ALA A 42 3.14 -10.97 -6.92
N GLU A 43 3.74 -11.60 -7.93
CA GLU A 43 3.61 -13.05 -8.12
C GLU A 43 4.27 -13.82 -6.98
N LEU A 44 5.41 -13.33 -6.49
CA LEU A 44 6.10 -13.94 -5.36
C LEU A 44 5.24 -13.85 -4.08
N ALA A 45 4.66 -12.67 -3.81
CA ALA A 45 3.78 -12.48 -2.66
C ALA A 45 2.52 -13.36 -2.72
N ILE A 46 1.92 -13.50 -3.90
CA ILE A 46 0.76 -14.36 -4.12
C ILE A 46 1.13 -15.84 -3.97
N LYS A 47 2.27 -16.27 -4.53
CA LYS A 47 2.78 -17.64 -4.37
C LYS A 47 2.95 -17.97 -2.90
N TYR A 48 3.63 -17.11 -2.14
CA TYR A 48 3.80 -17.31 -0.70
C TYR A 48 2.46 -17.34 0.03
N THR A 49 1.49 -16.50 -0.33
CA THR A 49 0.15 -16.54 0.27
C THR A 49 -0.51 -17.91 0.17
N TYR A 50 -0.38 -18.60 -0.97
CA TYR A 50 -0.97 -19.93 -1.17
C TYR A 50 -0.11 -21.07 -0.61
N GLU A 51 1.21 -20.96 -0.70
CA GLU A 51 2.14 -22.04 -0.37
C GLU A 51 2.74 -21.95 1.05
N ILE A 52 2.54 -20.86 1.79
CA ILE A 52 3.22 -20.64 3.09
C ILE A 52 2.99 -21.81 4.06
N LYS A 53 1.78 -22.37 4.08
CA LYS A 53 1.46 -23.50 4.94
C LYS A 53 2.24 -24.76 4.56
N SER A 54 2.30 -25.09 3.27
CA SER A 54 2.99 -26.30 2.79
C SER A 54 4.50 -26.16 2.94
N ILE A 55 5.04 -24.97 2.68
CA ILE A 55 6.46 -24.64 2.87
C ILE A 55 6.88 -24.84 4.33
N VAL A 56 6.10 -24.27 5.27
CA VAL A 56 6.41 -24.38 6.70
C VAL A 56 6.25 -25.81 7.21
N SER A 57 5.19 -26.53 6.80
CA SER A 57 4.99 -27.93 7.23
C SER A 57 6.02 -28.89 6.64
N GLY A 58 6.54 -28.59 5.45
CA GLY A 58 7.55 -29.40 4.78
C GLY A 58 9.00 -29.06 5.14
N GLY A 59 9.23 -27.97 5.88
CA GLY A 59 10.59 -27.49 6.19
C GLY A 59 11.33 -26.86 5.00
N ASP A 60 10.63 -26.54 3.90
CA ASP A 60 11.20 -26.06 2.64
C ASP A 60 11.49 -24.54 2.65
N TYR A 61 12.08 -24.01 3.72
CA TYR A 61 12.26 -22.56 3.92
C TYR A 61 13.03 -21.85 2.81
N TYR A 62 13.88 -22.58 2.06
CA TYR A 62 14.58 -22.04 0.89
C TYR A 62 13.64 -21.49 -0.19
N LYS A 63 12.39 -21.99 -0.26
CA LYS A 63 11.36 -21.48 -1.19
C LYS A 63 10.93 -20.05 -0.87
N LEU A 64 11.16 -19.57 0.35
CA LEU A 64 10.86 -18.19 0.77
C LEU A 64 11.96 -17.21 0.38
N ILE A 65 13.07 -17.67 -0.21
CA ILE A 65 14.15 -16.79 -0.65
C ILE A 65 13.77 -16.20 -2.02
N PRO A 66 13.62 -14.86 -2.15
CA PRO A 66 13.34 -14.22 -3.42
C PRO A 66 14.52 -14.40 -4.39
N ILE A 67 14.21 -14.59 -5.67
CA ILE A 67 15.21 -14.70 -6.75
C ILE A 67 15.99 -13.38 -6.89
N SER A 68 15.28 -12.25 -6.82
CA SER A 68 15.87 -10.91 -6.81
C SER A 68 15.90 -10.35 -5.39
N TYR A 69 17.06 -10.49 -4.73
CA TYR A 69 17.25 -9.98 -3.36
C TYR A 69 17.27 -8.44 -3.32
N VAL A 70 17.72 -7.80 -4.40
CA VAL A 70 17.97 -6.35 -4.49
C VAL A 70 16.67 -5.56 -4.70
N TYR A 71 15.76 -6.06 -5.54
CA TYR A 71 14.57 -5.29 -5.96
C TYR A 71 13.27 -5.81 -5.33
N GLY A 72 13.24 -7.04 -4.80
CA GLY A 72 11.99 -7.69 -4.40
C GLY A 72 11.83 -8.06 -2.93
N ALA A 73 12.90 -8.18 -2.13
CA ALA A 73 12.82 -8.90 -0.84
C ALA A 73 11.85 -8.27 0.18
N PHE A 74 12.12 -7.03 0.62
CA PHE A 74 11.25 -6.33 1.57
C PHE A 74 9.81 -6.14 1.06
N PRO A 75 9.57 -5.58 -0.15
CA PRO A 75 8.21 -5.36 -0.62
C PRO A 75 7.44 -6.68 -0.79
N SER A 76 8.09 -7.76 -1.26
CA SER A 76 7.42 -9.06 -1.41
C SER A 76 6.96 -9.64 -0.08
N TYR A 77 7.77 -9.57 0.98
CA TYR A 77 7.35 -10.05 2.31
C TYR A 77 6.24 -9.16 2.91
N LEU A 78 6.35 -7.84 2.76
CA LEU A 78 5.30 -6.92 3.21
C LEU A 78 3.97 -7.23 2.53
N PHE A 79 3.99 -7.39 1.21
CA PHE A 79 2.80 -7.76 0.45
C PHE A 79 2.32 -9.15 0.81
N THR A 80 3.20 -10.14 1.03
CA THR A 80 2.82 -11.49 1.46
C THR A 80 2.00 -11.47 2.75
N ILE A 81 2.45 -10.71 3.74
CA ILE A 81 1.75 -10.57 5.03
C ILE A 81 0.36 -9.95 4.77
N PHE A 82 0.31 -8.89 3.97
CA PHE A 82 -0.92 -8.21 3.62
C PHE A 82 -1.90 -9.12 2.85
N THR A 83 -1.47 -9.78 1.77
CA THR A 83 -2.31 -10.65 0.94
C THR A 83 -2.76 -11.90 1.66
N THR A 84 -1.94 -12.45 2.57
CA THR A 84 -2.34 -13.55 3.46
C THR A 84 -3.45 -13.12 4.41
N GLY A 85 -3.30 -11.94 5.03
CA GLY A 85 -4.34 -11.37 5.88
C GLY A 85 -5.62 -11.09 5.11
N PHE A 86 -5.51 -10.43 3.96
CA PHE A 86 -6.65 -10.12 3.09
C PHE A 86 -7.36 -11.38 2.62
N SER A 87 -6.65 -12.39 2.09
CA SER A 87 -7.24 -13.65 1.64
C SER A 87 -8.00 -14.36 2.78
N LYS A 88 -7.43 -14.40 3.99
CA LYS A 88 -8.10 -14.99 5.15
C LYS A 88 -9.37 -14.23 5.53
N ILE A 89 -9.32 -12.90 5.53
CA ILE A 89 -10.49 -12.05 5.83
C ILE A 89 -11.58 -12.25 4.77
N SER A 90 -11.24 -12.21 3.48
CA SER A 90 -12.19 -12.38 2.38
C SER A 90 -12.86 -13.76 2.43
N ASN A 91 -12.11 -14.81 2.78
CA ASN A 91 -12.67 -16.14 3.02
C ASN A 91 -13.67 -16.18 4.19
N VAL A 92 -13.40 -15.46 5.29
CA VAL A 92 -14.33 -15.36 6.44
C VAL A 92 -15.63 -14.65 6.05
N PHE A 93 -15.56 -13.67 5.14
CA PHE A 93 -16.74 -12.99 4.59
C PHE A 93 -17.47 -13.78 3.49
N GLY A 94 -17.02 -14.99 3.17
CA GLY A 94 -17.66 -15.85 2.17
C GLY A 94 -17.36 -15.46 0.72
N VAL A 95 -16.38 -14.60 0.48
CA VAL A 95 -15.95 -14.18 -0.87
C VAL A 95 -14.46 -14.50 -1.04
N PRO A 96 -14.09 -15.72 -1.46
CA PRO A 96 -12.70 -16.09 -1.66
C PRO A 96 -12.01 -15.17 -2.66
N ALA A 97 -10.87 -14.59 -2.27
CA ALA A 97 -10.10 -13.70 -3.13
C ALA A 97 -9.41 -14.48 -4.26
N THR A 98 -9.63 -14.07 -5.50
CA THR A 98 -8.92 -14.60 -6.67
C THR A 98 -7.51 -14.02 -6.79
N LYS A 99 -6.66 -14.58 -7.67
CA LYS A 99 -5.34 -14.00 -8.00
C LYS A 99 -5.46 -12.53 -8.40
N TYR A 100 -6.48 -12.19 -9.18
CA TYR A 100 -6.76 -10.82 -9.61
C TYR A 100 -7.08 -9.90 -8.43
N ASP A 101 -7.92 -10.34 -7.50
CA ASP A 101 -8.30 -9.54 -6.34
C ASP A 101 -7.10 -9.25 -5.43
N LEU A 102 -6.18 -10.20 -5.30
CA LEU A 102 -4.93 -10.01 -4.55
C LEU A 102 -4.02 -8.98 -5.21
N TYR A 103 -3.91 -8.99 -6.54
CA TYR A 103 -3.17 -7.98 -7.31
C TYR A 103 -3.72 -6.57 -7.08
N VAL A 104 -5.03 -6.45 -7.25
CA VAL A 104 -5.80 -5.23 -7.00
C VAL A 104 -5.58 -4.74 -5.56
N ALA A 105 -5.69 -5.63 -4.58
CA ALA A 105 -5.50 -5.29 -3.18
C ALA A 105 -4.09 -4.78 -2.90
N MET A 106 -3.04 -5.39 -3.49
CA MET A 106 -1.65 -4.93 -3.33
C MET A 106 -1.44 -3.51 -3.87
N ARG A 107 -2.01 -3.19 -5.04
CA ARG A 107 -1.93 -1.83 -5.60
C ARG A 107 -2.61 -0.81 -4.70
N VAL A 108 -3.84 -1.11 -4.25
CA VAL A 108 -4.59 -0.26 -3.33
C VAL A 108 -3.81 -0.08 -2.03
N PHE A 109 -3.24 -1.15 -1.49
CA PHE A 109 -2.40 -1.08 -0.29
C PHE A 109 -1.19 -0.16 -0.49
N ASN A 110 -0.48 -0.28 -1.62
CA ASN A 110 0.67 0.57 -1.92
C ASN A 110 0.27 2.05 -2.07
N ALA A 111 -0.84 2.33 -2.76
CA ALA A 111 -1.37 3.68 -2.93
C ALA A 111 -1.73 4.32 -1.59
N LEU A 112 -2.41 3.58 -0.70
CA LEU A 112 -2.77 4.05 0.63
C LEU A 112 -1.55 4.20 1.53
N LEU A 113 -0.59 3.27 1.47
CA LEU A 113 0.65 3.35 2.24
C LEU A 113 1.48 4.58 1.83
N SER A 114 1.59 4.86 0.53
CA SER A 114 2.20 6.08 0.00
C SER A 114 1.52 7.34 0.56
N PHE A 115 0.20 7.36 0.58
CA PHE A 115 -0.55 8.48 1.15
C PHE A 115 -0.35 8.62 2.67
N LEU A 116 -0.29 7.51 3.43
CA LEU A 116 -0.10 7.53 4.89
C LEU A 116 1.24 8.15 5.33
N ILE A 117 2.26 8.13 4.47
CA ILE A 117 3.54 8.78 4.73
C ILE A 117 3.38 10.31 4.81
N VAL A 118 2.46 10.89 4.05
CA VAL A 118 2.23 12.35 3.96
C VAL A 118 1.91 13.00 5.31
N PRO A 119 0.87 12.58 6.07
CA PRO A 119 0.58 13.15 7.38
C PRO A 119 1.71 12.92 8.39
N VAL A 120 2.43 11.78 8.31
CA VAL A 120 3.53 11.46 9.23
C VAL A 120 4.71 12.43 9.02
N ILE A 121 5.17 12.60 7.77
CA ILE A 121 6.25 13.53 7.44
C ILE A 121 5.86 14.95 7.82
N THR A 122 4.63 15.35 7.49
CA THR A 122 4.11 16.68 7.80
C THR A 122 4.08 16.92 9.31
N PHE A 123 3.65 15.94 10.10
CA PHE A 123 3.60 16.03 11.56
C PHE A 123 5.01 16.16 12.17
N ILE A 124 5.97 15.34 11.71
CA ILE A 124 7.37 15.43 12.14
C ILE A 124 7.95 16.82 11.82
N PHE A 125 7.69 17.32 10.61
CA PHE A 125 8.14 18.65 10.18
C PHE A 125 7.52 19.76 11.06
N TYR A 126 6.22 19.69 11.34
CA TYR A 126 5.54 20.63 12.24
C TYR A 126 6.13 20.57 13.66
N LYS A 127 6.39 19.38 14.18
CA LYS A 127 6.96 19.19 15.53
C LYS A 127 8.34 19.86 15.65
N LYS A 128 9.16 19.80 14.60
CA LYS A 128 10.52 20.38 14.57
C LYS A 128 10.54 21.88 14.31
N THR A 129 9.71 22.38 13.40
CA THR A 129 9.76 23.79 12.97
C THR A 129 8.75 24.69 13.65
N ARG A 130 7.64 24.13 14.16
CA ARG A 130 6.46 24.84 14.69
C ARG A 130 5.83 25.83 13.69
N ARG A 131 6.15 25.75 12.40
CA ARG A 131 5.66 26.66 11.36
C ARG A 131 4.42 26.11 10.65
N ALA A 132 3.24 26.39 11.20
CA ALA A 132 1.96 25.85 10.72
C ALA A 132 1.70 26.08 9.21
N LYS A 133 1.95 27.29 8.70
CA LYS A 133 1.72 27.60 7.27
C LYS A 133 2.61 26.77 6.34
N LEU A 134 3.88 26.57 6.70
CA LEU A 134 4.81 25.75 5.93
C LEU A 134 4.46 24.27 6.01
N SER A 135 3.96 23.80 7.16
CA SER A 135 3.48 22.42 7.29
C SER A 135 2.27 22.14 6.41
N ILE A 136 1.32 23.08 6.28
CA ILE A 136 0.16 22.93 5.38
C ILE A 136 0.62 22.93 3.92
N LEU A 137 1.56 23.80 3.55
CA LEU A 137 2.13 23.80 2.21
C LEU A 137 2.85 22.48 1.89
N LEU A 138 3.65 21.97 2.82
CA LEU A 138 4.31 20.67 2.69
C LEU A 138 3.29 19.53 2.54
N TYR A 139 2.22 19.55 3.34
CA TYR A 139 1.14 18.56 3.23
C TYR A 139 0.53 18.56 1.84
N PHE A 140 0.21 19.75 1.31
CA PHE A 140 -0.33 19.91 -0.03
C PHE A 140 0.61 19.35 -1.11
N LEU A 141 1.91 19.69 -1.04
CA LEU A 141 2.91 19.25 -2.03
C LEU A 141 3.21 17.75 -1.99
N LEU A 142 2.98 17.07 -0.86
CA LEU A 142 3.19 15.63 -0.72
C LEU A 142 1.90 14.84 -1.01
N ALA A 143 0.74 15.43 -0.74
CA ALA A 143 -0.56 14.80 -0.93
C ALA A 143 -1.02 14.81 -2.39
N LEU A 144 -0.65 15.81 -3.18
CA LEU A 144 -0.99 15.92 -4.61
C LEU A 144 0.23 15.63 -5.47
#